data_AF-A0A8I2K638-F1
#
_entry.id   AF-A0A8I2K638-F1
#
_cell.length_a   1.000
_cell.length_b   1.000
_cell.length_c   1.000
_cell.angle_alpha   90.00
_cell.angle_beta   90.00
_cell.angle_gamma   90.00
#
_symmetry.space_group_name_H-M   'P 1'
#
loop_
_entity.id
_entity.type
_entity.pdbx_description
1 polymer ?
#
loop_
_entity_poly.entity_id
_entity_poly.type
_entity_poly.pdbx_seq_one_letter_code
_entity_poly.pdbx_strand_id
1 'polypeptide(L)'
;MKKKIICCVAWILFSVCGWICSQGDGYAYGEEQTQGLGNLAEKTANCILDFFKDKYNVKTAIINFENLSGISDLAAQRFYQLLVSKLETATSSSFTYIDLMINFQQDRGVFNLNRIHLLNHLIYIKLTRNKTKIGAG
;
A
#
# COMPACT_ATOMS: atom_id res chain seq x y z
N MET A 1 -7.94 -42.70 -12.16
CA MET A 1 -8.26 -41.78 -11.04
C MET A 1 -7.67 -40.41 -11.35
N LYS A 2 -8.48 -39.42 -11.73
CA LYS A 2 -8.02 -38.06 -12.08
C LYS A 2 -8.30 -37.13 -10.88
N LYS A 3 -7.26 -36.64 -10.22
CA LYS A 3 -7.35 -35.62 -9.16
C LYS A 3 -7.76 -34.28 -9.79
N LYS A 4 -8.99 -33.83 -9.51
CA LYS A 4 -9.41 -32.44 -9.79
C LYS A 4 -8.74 -31.53 -8.75
N ILE A 5 -7.82 -30.69 -9.21
CA ILE A 5 -7.30 -29.56 -8.44
C ILE A 5 -8.39 -28.49 -8.49
N ILE A 6 -9.08 -28.28 -7.37
CA ILE A 6 -10.05 -27.20 -7.21
C ILE A 6 -9.23 -25.93 -6.99
N CYS A 7 -9.04 -25.17 -8.06
CA CYS A 7 -8.52 -23.83 -7.99
C CYS A 7 -9.67 -22.91 -7.53
N CYS A 8 -9.85 -22.79 -6.21
CA CYS A 8 -10.69 -21.73 -5.64
C CYS A 8 -9.95 -20.40 -5.81
N VAL A 9 -10.10 -19.79 -6.98
CA VAL A 9 -9.79 -18.38 -7.19
C VAL A 9 -10.93 -17.60 -6.53
N ALA A 10 -10.81 -17.43 -5.22
CA ALA A 10 -11.66 -16.52 -4.46
C ALA A 10 -11.21 -15.10 -4.79
N TRP A 11 -11.77 -14.54 -5.86
CA TRP A 11 -11.84 -13.10 -6.10
C TRP A 11 -12.71 -12.49 -5.00
N ILE A 12 -12.12 -12.26 -3.84
CA ILE A 12 -12.75 -11.43 -2.82
C ILE A 12 -12.36 -10.00 -3.16
N LEU A 13 -13.25 -9.35 -3.92
CA LEU A 13 -13.38 -7.88 -3.95
C LEU A 13 -13.61 -7.41 -2.51
N PHE A 14 -12.55 -7.15 -1.76
CA PHE A 14 -12.63 -6.40 -0.50
C PHE A 14 -12.63 -4.91 -0.84
N SER A 15 -13.82 -4.42 -1.22
CA SER A 15 -14.17 -3.01 -1.33
C SER A 15 -14.36 -2.40 0.07
N VAL A 16 -13.36 -2.45 0.95
CA VAL A 16 -13.39 -1.89 2.32
C VAL A 16 -12.02 -1.36 2.78
N CYS A 17 -11.41 -0.40 2.08
CA CYS A 17 -10.79 0.76 2.75
C CYS A 17 -11.38 1.96 1.99
N GLY A 18 -12.16 2.78 2.69
CA GLY A 18 -12.68 4.03 2.14
C GLY A 18 -11.52 4.90 1.68
N TRP A 19 -11.75 5.67 0.62
CA TRP A 19 -10.79 6.63 0.09
C TRP A 19 -10.15 7.44 1.23
N ILE A 20 -8.86 7.25 1.48
CA ILE A 20 -8.13 8.03 2.46
C ILE A 20 -7.68 9.30 1.76
N CYS A 21 -8.59 10.29 1.71
CA CYS A 21 -8.25 11.63 1.25
C CYS A 21 -7.54 12.38 2.38
N SER A 22 -6.26 12.70 2.19
CA SER A 22 -5.62 13.70 3.04
C SER A 22 -6.17 15.08 2.66
N GLN A 23 -6.96 15.70 3.55
CA GLN A 23 -7.25 17.12 3.47
C GLN A 23 -5.99 17.89 3.87
N GLY A 24 -5.15 18.20 2.89
CA GLY A 24 -4.13 19.24 2.99
C GLY A 24 -4.42 20.25 1.90
N ASP A 25 -4.38 21.53 2.26
CA ASP A 25 -4.65 22.67 1.42
C ASP A 25 -3.64 22.78 0.24
N GLY A 26 -3.96 23.62 -0.74
CA GLY A 26 -3.36 23.62 -2.09
C GLY A 26 -1.83 23.54 -2.13
N TYR A 27 -1.32 22.77 -3.10
CA TYR A 27 0.11 22.51 -3.25
C TYR A 27 0.89 23.70 -3.84
N ALA A 28 1.74 24.33 -3.03
CA ALA A 28 2.87 25.14 -3.48
C ALA A 28 4.15 24.28 -3.58
N TYR A 29 5.01 24.57 -4.56
CA TYR A 29 6.25 23.81 -4.84
C TYR A 29 7.27 23.93 -3.70
N GLY A 30 7.75 22.80 -3.17
CA GLY A 30 9.02 22.72 -2.42
C GLY A 30 8.99 21.90 -1.13
N GLU A 31 8.28 22.38 -0.10
CA GLU A 31 8.38 21.83 1.27
C GLU A 31 7.05 21.27 1.81
N GLU A 32 5.91 21.93 1.55
CA GLU A 32 4.59 21.48 2.01
C GLU A 32 4.15 20.12 1.42
N GLN A 33 4.58 19.80 0.20
CA GLN A 33 4.29 18.49 -0.41
C GLN A 33 4.90 17.33 0.37
N THR A 34 6.07 17.54 0.99
CA THR A 34 6.76 16.46 1.73
C THR A 34 5.98 16.13 3.00
N GLN A 35 5.47 17.13 3.70
CA GLN A 35 4.64 16.94 4.89
C GLN A 35 3.27 16.34 4.53
N GLY A 36 2.67 16.77 3.40
CA GLY A 36 1.41 16.21 2.90
C GLY A 36 1.50 14.73 2.54
N LEU A 37 2.59 14.31 1.88
CA LEU A 37 2.85 12.90 1.56
C LEU A 37 3.14 12.07 2.80
N GLY A 38 3.88 12.60 3.77
CA GLY A 38 4.11 11.93 5.05
C GLY A 38 2.81 11.67 5.81
N ASN A 39 1.94 12.68 5.90
CA ASN A 39 0.62 12.53 6.53
C ASN A 39 -0.26 11.51 5.78
N LEU A 40 -0.20 11.48 4.45
CA LEU A 40 -0.94 10.49 3.66
C LEU A 40 -0.39 9.07 3.92
N ALA A 41 0.93 8.89 3.95
CA ALA A 41 1.56 7.61 4.21
C ALA A 41 1.20 7.09 5.61
N GLU A 42 1.23 7.95 6.62
CA GLU A 42 0.85 7.61 7.99
C GLU A 42 -0.63 7.19 8.09
N LYS A 43 -1.55 7.98 7.52
CA LYS A 43 -2.97 7.62 7.50
C LYS A 43 -3.22 6.30 6.78
N THR A 44 -2.51 6.06 5.68
CA THR A 44 -2.61 4.80 4.91
C THR A 44 -2.11 3.62 5.73
N ALA A 45 -0.96 3.76 6.38
CA ALA A 45 -0.42 2.75 7.29
C ALA A 45 -1.41 2.42 8.41
N ASN A 46 -2.02 3.44 9.01
CA ASN A 46 -2.99 3.24 10.08
C ASN A 46 -4.27 2.53 9.58
N CYS A 47 -4.84 2.83 8.38
CA CYS A 47 -5.98 2.04 7.83
C CYS A 47 -5.60 0.56 7.71
N ILE A 48 -4.39 0.28 7.21
CA ILE A 48 -3.90 -1.09 7.05
C ILE A 48 -3.78 -1.76 8.41
N LEU A 49 -3.11 -1.13 9.38
CA LEU A 49 -2.91 -1.70 10.71
C LEU A 49 -4.22 -1.91 11.46
N ASP A 50 -5.14 -0.94 11.40
CA ASP A 50 -6.46 -1.03 12.01
C ASP A 50 -7.28 -2.19 11.41
N PHE A 51 -7.18 -2.42 10.09
CA PHE A 51 -7.82 -3.56 9.43
C PHE A 51 -7.28 -4.93 9.91
N PHE A 52 -6.05 -4.98 10.41
CA PHE A 52 -5.41 -6.20 10.90
C PHE A 52 -5.35 -6.32 12.43
N LYS A 53 -5.82 -5.32 13.19
CA LYS A 53 -5.68 -5.24 14.65
C LYS A 53 -6.18 -6.47 15.41
N ASP A 54 -7.30 -7.05 14.98
CA ASP A 54 -7.92 -8.20 15.65
C ASP A 54 -7.57 -9.55 15.00
N LYS A 55 -6.61 -9.56 14.07
CA LYS A 55 -6.18 -10.77 13.36
C LYS A 55 -4.87 -11.27 13.94
N TYR A 56 -4.72 -12.59 14.05
CA TYR A 56 -3.55 -13.21 14.67
C TYR A 56 -2.55 -13.71 13.63
N ASN A 57 -1.27 -13.39 13.83
CA ASN A 57 -0.12 -13.86 13.04
C ASN A 57 -0.30 -13.68 11.51
N VAL A 58 -0.69 -12.49 11.08
CA VAL A 58 -0.90 -12.17 9.68
C VAL A 58 0.40 -11.72 9.02
N LYS A 59 0.80 -12.41 7.95
CA LYS A 59 1.87 -11.96 7.05
C LYS A 59 1.25 -11.26 5.84
N THR A 60 1.68 -10.03 5.60
CA THR A 60 1.18 -9.22 4.48
C THR A 60 2.31 -8.55 3.71
N ALA A 61 2.08 -8.23 2.45
CA ALA A 61 2.96 -7.43 1.62
C ALA A 61 2.17 -6.57 0.65
N ILE A 62 2.74 -5.44 0.25
CA ILE A 62 2.29 -4.72 -0.94
C ILE A 62 2.82 -5.47 -2.16
N ILE A 63 1.94 -5.79 -3.10
CA ILE A 63 2.28 -6.51 -4.34
C ILE A 63 1.94 -5.74 -5.62
N ASN A 64 1.24 -4.62 -5.49
CA ASN A 64 1.04 -3.67 -6.56
C ASN A 64 1.00 -2.26 -5.99
N PHE A 65 1.65 -1.33 -6.67
CA PHE A 65 1.66 0.08 -6.35
C PHE A 65 1.58 0.88 -7.65
N GLU A 66 0.49 1.60 -7.85
CA GLU A 66 0.22 2.39 -9.05
C GLU A 66 0.12 3.87 -8.72
N ASN A 67 0.88 4.70 -9.43
CA ASN A 67 0.80 6.14 -9.36
C ASN A 67 -0.08 6.70 -10.49
N LEU A 68 -1.38 6.85 -10.23
CA LEU A 68 -2.28 7.60 -11.13
C LEU A 68 -2.53 9.04 -10.66
N SER A 69 -1.74 9.51 -9.69
CA SER A 69 -1.91 10.84 -9.11
C SER A 69 -1.20 11.93 -9.90
N GLY A 70 -0.29 11.58 -10.80
CA GLY A 70 0.52 12.55 -11.56
C GLY A 70 1.51 13.33 -10.69
N ILE A 71 1.93 12.77 -9.55
CA ILE A 71 3.15 13.20 -8.85
C ILE A 71 4.37 12.54 -9.50
N SER A 72 5.56 13.08 -9.25
CA SER A 72 6.80 12.48 -9.77
C SER A 72 7.06 11.10 -9.17
N ASP A 73 7.73 10.23 -9.93
CA ASP A 73 8.18 8.92 -9.47
C ASP A 73 8.96 9.01 -8.15
N LEU A 74 9.81 10.03 -8.00
CA LEU A 74 10.55 10.27 -6.76
C LEU A 74 9.63 10.53 -5.57
N ALA A 75 8.55 11.30 -5.77
CA ALA A 75 7.57 11.58 -4.72
C ALA A 75 6.75 10.33 -4.36
N ALA A 76 6.34 9.54 -5.36
CA ALA A 76 5.64 8.27 -5.16
C ALA A 76 6.54 7.25 -4.44
N GLN A 77 7.82 7.17 -4.80
CA GLN A 77 8.80 6.32 -4.13
C GLN A 77 9.02 6.74 -2.67
N ARG A 78 9.13 8.06 -2.40
CA ARG A 78 9.20 8.57 -1.03
C ARG A 78 7.96 8.22 -0.21
N PHE A 79 6.76 8.36 -0.79
CA PHE A 79 5.52 7.93 -0.15
C PHE A 79 5.57 6.44 0.22
N TYR A 80 5.97 5.58 -0.71
CA TYR A 80 6.08 4.14 -0.48
C TYR A 80 7.07 3.83 0.65
N GLN A 81 8.24 4.47 0.66
CA GLN A 81 9.26 4.29 1.69
C GLN A 81 8.75 4.67 3.09
N LEU A 82 8.04 5.79 3.21
CA LEU A 82 7.44 6.22 4.49
C LEU A 82 6.37 5.24 4.97
N LEU A 83 5.52 4.78 4.04
CA LEU A 83 4.49 3.79 4.33
C LEU A 83 5.10 2.47 4.82
N VAL A 84 6.08 1.94 4.09
CA VAL A 84 6.77 0.69 4.45
C VAL A 84 7.48 0.81 5.79
N SER A 85 8.24 1.90 6.01
CA SER A 85 8.93 2.11 7.29
C SER A 85 7.95 2.06 8.47
N LYS A 86 6.75 2.62 8.33
CA LYS A 86 5.72 2.57 9.37
C LYS A 86 5.16 1.16 9.57
N LEU A 87 4.87 0.44 8.49
CA LEU A 87 4.34 -0.94 8.54
C LEU A 87 5.38 -1.92 9.11
N GLU A 88 6.65 -1.77 8.75
CA GLU A 88 7.75 -2.56 9.31
C GLU A 88 7.92 -2.30 10.81
N THR A 89 7.89 -1.03 11.23
CA THR A 89 8.00 -0.66 12.65
C THR A 89 6.83 -1.20 13.48
N ALA A 90 5.64 -1.35 12.88
CA ALA A 90 4.46 -1.91 13.52
C ALA A 90 4.45 -3.44 13.57
N THR A 91 5.52 -4.10 13.11
CA THR A 91 5.66 -5.56 13.17
C THR A 91 5.61 -6.04 14.62
N SER A 92 4.69 -6.94 14.90
CA SER A 92 4.42 -7.51 16.22
C SER A 92 4.05 -8.99 16.07
N SER A 93 3.73 -9.67 17.17
CA SER A 93 3.30 -11.07 17.12
C SER A 93 2.00 -11.29 16.34
N SER A 94 1.16 -10.26 16.16
CA SER A 94 -0.10 -10.34 15.42
C SER A 94 0.03 -9.94 13.94
N PHE A 95 0.99 -9.08 13.59
CA PHE A 95 1.14 -8.52 12.25
C PHE A 95 2.59 -8.50 11.82
N THR A 96 2.87 -9.01 10.62
CA THR A 96 4.20 -8.97 10.00
C THR A 96 4.08 -8.41 8.59
N TYR A 97 4.76 -7.29 8.34
CA TYR A 97 4.93 -6.75 7.00
C TYR A 97 6.18 -7.34 6.34
N ILE A 98 6.09 -7.70 5.07
CA ILE A 98 7.21 -8.16 4.25
C ILE A 98 7.31 -7.24 3.04
N ASP A 99 8.40 -6.46 2.94
CA ASP A 99 8.64 -5.69 1.73
C ASP A 99 9.05 -6.60 0.57
N LEU A 100 8.39 -6.42 -0.56
CA LEU A 100 8.67 -7.14 -1.80
C LEU A 100 9.04 -6.20 -2.95
N MET A 101 9.03 -4.87 -2.75
CA MET A 101 9.34 -3.94 -3.83
C MET A 101 10.82 -4.03 -4.20
N ILE A 102 11.10 -4.28 -5.47
CA ILE A 102 12.45 -4.31 -6.05
C ILE A 102 12.80 -2.95 -6.63
N ASN A 103 11.86 -2.36 -7.37
CA ASN A 103 12.09 -1.13 -8.10
C ASN A 103 10.78 -0.35 -8.28
N PHE A 104 10.88 0.92 -8.65
CA PHE A 104 9.75 1.74 -9.09
C PHE A 104 10.08 2.32 -10.47
N GLN A 105 9.25 2.05 -11.47
CA GLN A 105 9.50 2.46 -12.85
C GLN A 105 8.19 2.76 -13.56
N GLN A 106 8.16 3.86 -14.32
CA GLN A 106 7.01 4.26 -15.13
C GLN A 106 5.71 4.30 -14.31
N ASP A 107 5.73 5.04 -13.19
CA ASP A 107 4.58 5.18 -12.28
C ASP A 107 4.11 3.87 -11.61
N ARG A 108 4.90 2.79 -11.65
CA ARG A 108 4.52 1.49 -11.08
C ARG A 108 5.63 0.85 -10.25
N GLY A 109 5.22 0.20 -9.16
CA GLY A 109 6.10 -0.65 -8.36
C GLY A 109 6.33 -2.00 -9.04
N VAL A 110 7.59 -2.45 -9.03
CA VAL A 110 8.02 -3.78 -9.47
C VAL A 110 8.31 -4.61 -8.23
N PHE A 111 7.69 -5.78 -8.09
CA PHE A 111 7.71 -6.58 -6.87
C PHE A 111 8.27 -7.99 -7.10
N ASN A 112 8.95 -8.54 -6.09
CA ASN A 112 9.44 -9.92 -6.07
C ASN A 112 8.33 -10.88 -5.62
N LEU A 113 7.59 -11.42 -6.59
CA LEU A 113 6.43 -12.26 -6.30
C LEU A 113 6.77 -13.72 -5.96
N ASN A 114 8.05 -14.11 -5.95
CA ASN A 114 8.46 -15.48 -5.63
C ASN A 114 8.04 -15.93 -4.22
N ARG A 115 7.84 -14.98 -3.31
CA ARG A 115 7.49 -15.22 -1.90
C ARG A 115 6.00 -15.06 -1.59
N ILE A 116 5.12 -14.86 -2.59
CA ILE A 116 3.68 -14.68 -2.37
C ILE A 116 3.08 -15.83 -1.54
N HIS A 117 3.54 -17.06 -1.73
CA HIS A 117 3.02 -18.24 -1.04
C HIS A 117 3.22 -18.22 0.49
N LEU A 118 4.08 -17.33 0.99
CA LEU A 118 4.31 -17.14 2.43
C LEU A 118 3.37 -16.09 3.04
N LEU A 119 2.61 -15.38 2.22
CA LEU A 119 1.74 -14.29 2.63
C LEU A 119 0.32 -14.79 2.84
N ASN A 120 -0.33 -14.29 3.89
CA ASN A 120 -1.75 -14.51 4.14
C ASN A 120 -2.61 -13.48 3.40
N HIS A 121 -2.08 -12.25 3.25
CA HIS A 121 -2.78 -11.14 2.63
C HIS A 121 -1.89 -10.37 1.66
N LEU A 122 -2.53 -9.84 0.62
CA LEU A 122 -1.89 -9.11 -0.48
C LEU A 122 -2.52 -7.73 -0.55
N ILE A 123 -1.67 -6.69 -0.56
CA ILE A 123 -2.12 -5.30 -0.58
C ILE A 123 -1.84 -4.72 -1.96
N TYR A 124 -2.86 -4.09 -2.52
CA TYR A 124 -2.79 -3.29 -3.74
C TYR A 124 -2.97 -1.84 -3.32
N ILE A 125 -2.08 -0.97 -3.77
CA ILE A 125 -2.15 0.46 -3.45
C ILE A 125 -2.21 1.25 -4.74
N LYS A 126 -3.14 2.19 -4.78
CA LYS A 126 -3.31 3.11 -5.89
C LYS A 126 -3.31 4.55 -5.40
N LEU A 127 -2.34 5.33 -5.85
CA LEU A 127 -2.36 6.77 -5.68
C LEU A 127 -3.24 7.38 -6.76
N THR A 128 -4.19 8.21 -6.33
CA THR A 128 -5.11 8.92 -7.22
C THR A 128 -5.12 10.40 -6.89
N ARG A 129 -5.38 11.24 -7.90
CA ARG A 129 -5.57 12.69 -7.72
C ARG A 129 -7.03 13.04 -8.00
N ASN A 130 -7.63 13.79 -7.09
CA ASN A 130 -8.92 14.43 -7.28
C ASN A 130 -8.75 15.95 -7.18
N LYS A 131 -8.87 16.65 -8.31
CA LYS A 131 -8.62 18.09 -8.44
C LYS A 131 -7.23 18.45 -7.89
N THR A 132 -7.19 19.00 -6.69
CA THR A 132 -5.98 19.46 -5.99
C THR A 132 -5.59 18.56 -4.83
N LYS A 133 -6.18 17.37 -4.66
CA LYS A 133 -5.90 16.47 -3.53
C LYS A 133 -5.39 15.12 -4.03
N ILE A 134 -4.43 14.56 -3.30
CA ILE A 134 -3.91 13.21 -3.54
C ILE A 134 -4.43 12.28 -2.45
N GLY A 135 -4.89 11.10 -2.86
CA GLY A 135 -5.35 10.04 -1.98
C GLY A 135 -4.71 8.71 -2.31
N ALA A 136 -4.69 7.81 -1.33
CA ALA A 136 -4.33 6.40 -1.49
C ALA A 136 -5.57 5.54 -1.23
N GLY A 137 -5.73 4.49 -2.01
CA GLY A 137 -6.80 3.49 -1.88
C GLY A 137 -6.37 2.12 -2.36
#